data_AF-A0A6P8J286-F1
#
_entry.id   AF-A0A6P8J286-F1
#
_cell.length_a   1.000
_cell.length_b   1.000
_cell.length_c   1.000
_cell.angle_alpha   90.00
_cell.angle_beta   90.00
_cell.angle_gamma   90.00
#
_symmetry.space_group_name_H-M   'P 1'
#
loop_
_entity.id
_entity.type
_entity.pdbx_description
1 polymer ?
#
loop_
_entity_poly.entity_id
_entity_poly.type
_entity_poly.pdbx_seq_one_letter_code
_entity_poly.pdbx_strand_id
1 'polypeptide(L)'
;MPVHGQGSAMWKELEAMKDVVLKSQSNGYILRQPLTAGGPIPTEPPRKNIKFQVMTALKRPIPGPHEHELILTADQIDFIKDGGTQTVTTTTAASHEHTVSVKAYKDSKKQKWVFYIKKCDAKDFRWKMCWDEHPNRLVQMPDQ
;
A
#
# COMPACT_ATOMS: atom_id res chain seq x y z
N MET A 1 10.45 39.01 -19.13
CA MET A 1 11.09 37.68 -19.21
C MET A 1 10.00 36.63 -19.40
N PRO A 2 10.17 35.60 -20.25
CA PRO A 2 9.16 34.54 -20.35
C PRO A 2 9.20 33.74 -19.05
N VAL A 3 8.08 33.74 -18.33
CA VAL A 3 7.93 32.99 -17.08
C VAL A 3 7.80 31.53 -17.47
N HIS A 4 8.91 30.79 -17.42
CA HIS A 4 8.90 29.35 -17.60
C HIS A 4 8.24 28.76 -16.34
N GLY A 5 6.91 28.65 -16.36
CA GLY A 5 6.08 28.25 -15.22
C GLY A 5 6.13 26.76 -14.91
N GLN A 6 7.01 25.99 -15.58
CA GLN A 6 7.22 24.56 -15.29
C GLN A 6 7.57 24.39 -13.81
N GLY A 7 6.78 23.59 -13.11
CA GLY A 7 6.93 23.32 -11.67
C GLY A 7 6.07 24.18 -10.74
N SER A 8 5.41 25.25 -11.22
CA SER A 8 4.45 26.01 -10.42
C SER A 8 3.20 25.18 -10.08
N ALA A 9 2.48 25.52 -9.01
CA ALA A 9 1.23 24.84 -8.65
C ALA A 9 0.20 24.88 -9.79
N MET A 10 0.06 26.05 -10.42
CA MET A 10 -0.81 26.23 -11.60
C MET A 10 -0.39 25.35 -12.77
N TRP A 11 0.91 25.17 -13.00
CA TRP A 11 1.41 24.29 -14.04
C TRP A 11 1.09 22.82 -13.75
N LYS A 12 1.25 22.36 -12.51
CA LYS A 12 0.90 21.00 -12.09
C LYS A 12 -0.60 20.73 -12.24
N GLU A 13 -1.44 21.70 -11.89
CA GLU A 13 -2.90 21.60 -12.04
C GLU A 13 -3.31 21.55 -13.52
N LEU A 14 -2.73 22.41 -14.36
CA LEU A 14 -2.98 22.39 -15.81
C LEU A 14 -2.50 21.09 -16.46
N GLU A 15 -1.34 20.58 -16.04
CA GLU A 15 -0.81 19.30 -16.53
C GLU A 15 -1.68 18.12 -16.09
N ALA A 16 -2.16 18.11 -14.84
CA ALA A 16 -3.11 17.13 -14.36
C ALA A 16 -4.44 17.19 -15.12
N MET A 17 -4.96 18.39 -15.39
CA MET A 17 -6.21 18.55 -16.16
C MET A 17 -6.04 18.08 -17.60
N LYS A 18 -4.90 18.39 -18.23
CA LYS A 18 -4.54 17.86 -19.55
C LYS A 18 -4.53 16.34 -19.55
N ASP A 19 -3.94 15.72 -18.54
CA ASP A 19 -3.89 14.26 -18.41
C ASP A 19 -5.28 13.64 -18.21
N VAL A 20 -6.16 14.28 -17.44
CA VAL A 20 -7.57 13.85 -17.28
C VAL A 20 -8.31 13.88 -18.62
N VAL A 21 -8.12 14.91 -19.43
CA VAL A 21 -8.78 15.04 -20.74
C VAL A 21 -8.20 14.06 -21.76
N LEU A 22 -6.87 14.00 -21.89
CA LEU A 22 -6.20 13.14 -22.88
C LEU A 22 -6.35 11.65 -22.56
N LYS A 23 -6.34 11.28 -21.28
CA LYS A 23 -6.53 9.90 -20.81
C LYS A 23 -7.93 9.70 -20.23
N SER A 24 -8.94 10.36 -20.81
CA SER A 24 -10.33 10.32 -20.34
C SER A 24 -10.92 8.93 -20.26
N GLN A 25 -10.47 7.98 -21.09
CA GLN A 25 -10.88 6.57 -21.01
C GLN A 25 -10.37 5.86 -19.75
N SER A 26 -9.17 6.19 -19.24
CA SER A 26 -8.65 5.60 -18.00
C SER A 26 -9.04 6.40 -16.75
N ASN A 27 -9.17 7.73 -16.89
CA ASN A 27 -9.49 8.67 -15.82
C ASN A 27 -11.00 8.97 -15.72
N GLY A 28 -11.82 8.20 -16.44
CA GLY A 28 -13.27 8.42 -16.54
C GLY A 28 -14.00 8.47 -15.20
N TYR A 29 -13.46 7.80 -14.17
CA TYR A 29 -14.03 7.76 -12.82
C TYR A 29 -14.04 9.13 -12.11
N ILE A 30 -13.22 10.09 -12.56
CA ILE A 30 -13.17 11.45 -12.02
C ILE A 30 -14.21 12.35 -12.71
N LEU A 31 -14.66 11.98 -13.91
CA LEU A 31 -15.54 12.78 -14.74
C LEU A 31 -17.00 12.58 -14.35
N ARG A 32 -17.76 13.67 -14.28
CA ARG A 32 -19.21 13.61 -14.02
C ARG A 32 -19.99 13.03 -15.20
N GLN A 33 -19.45 13.15 -16.41
CA GLN A 33 -20.04 12.69 -17.67
C GLN A 33 -18.93 12.22 -18.61
N PRO A 34 -19.20 11.22 -19.48
CA PRO A 34 -18.25 10.79 -20.51
C PRO A 34 -17.88 11.93 -21.45
N LEU A 35 -16.59 12.04 -21.79
CA LEU A 35 -16.12 12.94 -22.85
C LEU A 35 -16.20 12.31 -24.25
N THR A 36 -16.38 10.99 -24.36
CA THR A 36 -16.45 10.25 -25.63
C THR A 36 -17.59 9.23 -25.62
N ALA A 37 -18.33 9.14 -26.73
CA ALA A 37 -19.52 8.28 -26.88
C ALA A 37 -19.22 6.77 -27.10
N GLY A 38 -17.99 6.32 -26.86
CA GLY A 38 -17.55 4.96 -27.20
C GLY A 38 -16.87 4.26 -26.04
N GLY A 39 -17.57 3.33 -25.42
CA GLY A 39 -17.05 2.39 -24.42
C GLY A 39 -17.54 2.66 -22.98
N PRO A 40 -17.59 1.61 -22.14
CA PRO A 40 -17.91 1.76 -20.72
C PRO A 40 -16.84 2.61 -20.03
N ILE A 41 -17.27 3.69 -19.39
CA ILE A 41 -16.41 4.56 -18.59
C ILE A 41 -16.08 3.82 -17.29
N PRO A 42 -14.82 3.78 -16.84
CA PRO A 42 -14.49 3.29 -15.50
C PRO A 42 -15.27 4.12 -14.46
N THR A 43 -16.10 3.47 -13.65
CA THR A 43 -16.83 4.13 -12.55
C THR A 43 -16.04 4.12 -11.24
N GLU A 44 -14.98 3.34 -11.18
CA GLU A 44 -14.14 3.18 -9.99
C GLU A 44 -12.68 3.55 -10.32
N PRO A 45 -11.93 4.09 -9.34
CA PRO A 45 -10.51 4.27 -9.48
C PRO A 45 -9.80 2.94 -9.80
N PRO A 46 -8.67 2.97 -10.52
CA PRO A 46 -7.87 1.77 -10.75
C PRO A 46 -7.51 1.10 -9.42
N ARG A 47 -7.78 -0.20 -9.32
CA ARG A 47 -7.35 -1.03 -8.18
C ARG A 47 -5.82 -1.11 -8.20
N LYS A 48 -5.16 -0.44 -7.28
CA LYS A 48 -3.70 -0.43 -7.14
C LYS A 48 -3.25 -1.41 -6.06
N ASN A 49 -2.06 -1.98 -6.26
CA ASN A 49 -1.37 -2.72 -5.22
C ASN A 49 -0.90 -1.74 -4.14
N ILE A 50 -1.03 -2.12 -2.88
CA ILE A 50 -0.61 -1.34 -1.74
C ILE A 50 0.67 -1.95 -1.16
N LYS A 51 1.69 -1.12 -1.02
CA LYS A 51 2.97 -1.50 -0.41
C LYS A 51 2.92 -1.24 1.10
N PHE A 52 3.32 -2.25 1.87
CA PHE A 52 3.47 -2.15 3.32
C PHE A 52 4.91 -2.41 3.72
N GLN A 53 5.32 -1.74 4.79
CA GLN A 53 6.60 -1.93 5.44
C GLN A 53 6.38 -2.57 6.82
N VAL A 54 7.20 -3.58 7.11
CA VAL A 54 7.33 -4.20 8.43
C VAL A 54 8.24 -3.30 9.27
N MET A 55 7.85 -3.04 10.52
CA MET A 55 8.63 -2.20 11.44
C MET A 55 10.02 -2.79 11.72
N THR A 56 10.99 -1.93 12.04
CA THR A 56 12.39 -2.31 12.27
C THR A 56 12.55 -3.46 13.28
N ALA A 57 13.41 -4.42 12.95
CA ALA A 57 13.78 -5.53 13.84
C ALA A 57 14.34 -5.02 15.18
N LEU A 58 13.91 -5.62 16.29
CA LEU A 58 14.33 -5.21 17.64
C LEU A 58 15.50 -6.05 18.18
N LYS A 59 15.77 -7.21 17.57
CA LYS A 59 16.81 -8.12 18.04
C LYS A 59 18.22 -7.60 17.73
N ARG A 60 19.12 -7.74 18.70
CA ARG A 60 20.55 -7.42 18.60
C ARG A 60 21.36 -8.60 19.17
N PRO A 61 22.57 -8.91 18.67
CA PRO A 61 23.38 -8.16 17.70
C PRO A 61 23.32 -8.63 16.23
N ILE A 62 22.85 -9.84 15.94
CA ILE A 62 22.73 -10.40 14.59
C ILE A 62 21.24 -10.72 14.34
N PRO A 63 20.65 -10.31 13.19
CA PRO A 63 21.27 -9.76 11.98
C PRO A 63 21.41 -8.23 11.98
N GLY A 64 21.05 -7.57 13.09
CA GLY A 64 21.06 -6.13 13.21
C GLY A 64 19.74 -5.48 12.74
N PRO A 65 19.59 -4.16 12.88
CA PRO A 65 18.36 -3.46 12.50
C PRO A 65 18.11 -3.55 10.99
N HIS A 66 16.94 -4.06 10.61
CA HIS A 66 16.50 -4.16 9.22
C HIS A 66 14.96 -4.12 9.14
N GLU A 67 14.44 -3.94 7.93
CA GLU A 67 13.01 -3.80 7.63
C GLU A 67 12.68 -4.62 6.38
N HIS A 68 11.46 -5.14 6.33
CA HIS A 68 10.95 -5.89 5.19
C HIS A 68 9.78 -5.16 4.54
N GLU A 69 9.53 -5.46 3.28
CA GLU A 69 8.39 -4.94 2.53
C GLU A 69 7.48 -6.08 2.09
N LEU A 70 6.18 -5.80 1.98
CA LEU A 70 5.22 -6.72 1.37
C LEU A 70 4.24 -5.93 0.51
N ILE A 71 3.77 -6.56 -0.56
CA ILE A 71 2.85 -5.95 -1.52
C ILE A 71 1.56 -6.75 -1.48
N LEU A 72 0.44 -6.06 -1.27
CA LEU A 72 -0.90 -6.64 -1.27
C LEU A 72 -1.70 -6.07 -2.44
N THR A 73 -2.41 -6.92 -3.17
CA THR A 73 -3.36 -6.48 -4.19
C THR A 73 -4.60 -5.87 -3.56
N ALA A 74 -5.36 -5.08 -4.32
CA ALA A 74 -6.63 -4.53 -3.84
C ALA A 74 -7.59 -5.62 -3.35
N ASP A 75 -7.71 -6.73 -4.08
CA ASP A 75 -8.60 -7.84 -3.72
C ASP A 75 -8.17 -8.53 -2.42
N GLN A 76 -6.86 -8.68 -2.21
CA GLN A 76 -6.33 -9.20 -0.94
C GLN A 76 -6.62 -8.25 0.22
N ILE A 77 -6.55 -6.94 -0.03
CA ILE A 77 -6.85 -5.92 0.97
C ILE A 77 -8.32 -5.97 1.37
N ASP A 78 -9.23 -6.11 0.40
CA ASP A 78 -10.66 -6.23 0.67
C ASP A 78 -10.95 -7.53 1.43
N PHE A 79 -10.37 -8.66 1.00
CA PHE A 79 -10.47 -9.93 1.72
C PHE A 79 -9.99 -9.84 3.17
N ILE A 80 -8.88 -9.13 3.43
CA ILE A 80 -8.37 -8.92 4.80
C ILE A 80 -9.33 -8.03 5.61
N LYS A 81 -9.87 -6.96 5.02
CA LYS A 81 -10.83 -6.06 5.68
C LYS A 81 -12.14 -6.77 6.03
N ASP A 82 -12.54 -7.74 5.24
CA ASP A 82 -13.71 -8.60 5.49
C ASP A 82 -13.46 -9.64 6.60
N GLY A 83 -12.28 -9.62 7.23
CA GLY A 83 -11.91 -10.48 8.35
C GLY A 83 -11.05 -11.69 7.96
N GLY A 84 -10.76 -11.82 6.66
CA GLY A 84 -9.87 -12.82 6.09
C GLY A 84 -8.45 -12.76 6.63
N THR A 85 -7.65 -13.77 6.29
CA THR A 85 -6.22 -13.84 6.62
C THR A 85 -5.46 -14.12 5.34
N GLN A 86 -4.62 -13.19 4.90
CA GLN A 86 -3.81 -13.38 3.70
C GLN A 86 -2.39 -13.77 4.09
N THR A 87 -1.84 -14.81 3.48
CA THR A 87 -0.42 -15.16 3.63
C THR A 87 0.38 -14.59 2.47
N VAL A 88 1.51 -13.95 2.76
CA VAL A 88 2.39 -13.30 1.78
C VAL A 88 3.86 -13.51 2.18
N THR A 89 4.75 -13.62 1.20
CA THR A 89 6.20 -13.60 1.43
C THR A 89 6.70 -12.15 1.39
N THR A 90 7.53 -11.77 2.37
CA THR A 90 8.16 -10.45 2.38
C THR A 90 9.32 -10.38 1.40
N THR A 91 9.77 -9.17 1.08
CA THR A 91 11.01 -8.95 0.32
C THR A 91 12.23 -9.44 1.08
N THR A 92 13.26 -9.87 0.34
CA THR A 92 14.57 -10.18 0.91
C THR A 92 15.18 -8.92 1.55
N ALA A 93 15.43 -8.96 2.85
CA ALA A 93 16.20 -7.96 3.57
C ALA A 93 17.11 -8.67 4.59
N ALA A 94 18.31 -8.12 4.84
CA ALA A 94 19.31 -8.77 5.71
C ALA A 94 19.55 -10.26 5.37
N SER A 95 19.57 -10.59 4.07
CA SER A 95 19.77 -11.94 3.52
C SER A 95 18.70 -12.99 3.89
N HIS A 96 17.49 -12.58 4.28
CA HIS A 96 16.38 -13.51 4.50
C HIS A 96 15.02 -12.90 4.15
N GLU A 97 14.01 -13.77 4.11
CA GLU A 97 12.59 -13.46 3.84
C GLU A 97 11.72 -14.13 4.90
N HIS A 98 10.50 -13.63 5.06
CA HIS A 98 9.52 -14.20 5.97
C HIS A 98 8.21 -14.51 5.26
N THR A 99 7.56 -15.61 5.67
CA THR A 99 6.17 -15.89 5.30
C THR A 99 5.26 -15.34 6.40
N VAL A 100 4.50 -14.30 6.08
CA VAL A 100 3.67 -13.57 7.05
C VAL A 100 2.18 -13.73 6.76
N SER A 101 1.39 -13.97 7.80
CA SER A 101 -0.07 -13.94 7.76
C SER A 101 -0.58 -12.57 8.20
N VAL A 102 -1.21 -11.83 7.30
CA VAL A 102 -1.71 -10.47 7.52
C VAL A 102 -3.20 -10.48 7.87
N LYS A 103 -3.55 -9.63 8.85
CA LYS A 103 -4.93 -9.30 9.24
C LYS A 103 -5.10 -7.80 9.38
N ALA A 104 -6.36 -7.36 9.41
CA ALA A 104 -6.70 -5.99 9.76
C ALA A 104 -7.78 -5.92 10.83
N TYR A 105 -7.84 -4.81 11.53
CA TYR A 105 -8.97 -4.39 12.33
C TYR A 105 -9.27 -2.92 12.08
N LYS A 106 -10.52 -2.51 12.29
CA LYS A 106 -10.91 -1.11 12.22
C LYS A 106 -10.69 -0.45 13.58
N ASP A 107 -9.80 0.53 13.66
CA ASP A 107 -9.63 1.35 14.86
C ASP A 107 -10.86 2.24 15.03
N SER A 108 -11.71 1.91 16.00
CA SER A 108 -12.97 2.62 16.25
C SER A 108 -12.79 4.10 16.58
N LYS A 109 -11.65 4.51 17.14
CA LYS A 109 -11.39 5.91 17.51
C LYS A 109 -10.99 6.75 16.30
N LYS A 110 -10.19 6.18 15.41
CA LYS A 110 -9.64 6.88 14.24
C LYS A 110 -10.42 6.61 12.95
N GLN A 111 -11.36 5.66 12.97
CA GLN A 111 -12.08 5.16 11.80
C GLN A 111 -11.14 4.72 10.66
N LYS A 112 -9.95 4.22 11.03
CA LYS A 112 -8.90 3.80 10.09
C LYS A 112 -8.65 2.30 10.21
N TRP A 113 -8.39 1.65 9.08
CA TRP A 113 -7.93 0.27 9.05
C TRP A 113 -6.49 0.19 9.55
N VAL A 114 -6.23 -0.74 10.46
CA VAL A 114 -4.90 -1.04 10.97
C VAL A 114 -4.56 -2.46 10.57
N PHE A 115 -3.50 -2.60 9.77
CA PHE A 115 -2.98 -3.88 9.32
C PHE A 115 -1.87 -4.37 10.26
N TYR A 116 -1.88 -5.67 10.55
CA TYR A 116 -0.92 -6.30 11.43
C TYR A 116 -0.63 -7.75 11.00
N ILE A 117 0.56 -8.22 11.35
CA ILE A 117 1.03 -9.59 11.19
C ILE A 117 0.45 -10.42 12.34
N LYS A 118 -0.35 -11.42 11.99
CA LYS A 118 -0.92 -12.38 12.95
C LYS A 118 0.06 -13.51 13.25
N LYS A 119 0.79 -13.96 12.23
CA LYS A 119 1.81 -15.02 12.33
C LYS A 119 2.96 -14.74 11.37
N CYS A 120 4.16 -15.12 11.77
CA CYS A 120 5.38 -14.99 10.98
C CYS A 120 6.20 -16.29 11.13
N ASP A 121 6.44 -16.96 10.00
CA ASP A 121 7.13 -18.25 9.94
C ASP A 121 6.57 -19.27 10.96
N ALA A 122 7.44 -20.04 11.62
CA ALA A 122 7.09 -21.09 12.56
C ALA A 122 7.31 -20.72 14.05
N LYS A 123 7.95 -19.59 14.35
CA LYS A 123 8.36 -19.21 15.72
C LYS A 123 7.98 -17.76 16.03
N ASP A 124 6.75 -17.55 16.44
CA ASP A 124 6.25 -16.27 16.94
C ASP A 124 6.36 -16.16 18.47
N PHE A 125 6.78 -14.99 18.96
CA PHE A 125 6.88 -14.69 20.40
C PHE A 125 5.92 -13.56 20.79
N ARG A 126 4.66 -13.92 21.07
CA ARG A 126 3.57 -13.00 21.48
C ARG A 126 3.35 -11.85 20.49
N TRP A 127 3.97 -10.69 20.72
CA TRP A 127 3.85 -9.47 19.91
C TRP A 127 5.06 -9.25 18.99
N LYS A 128 6.10 -10.07 19.16
CA LYS A 128 7.31 -10.12 18.34
C LYS A 128 7.16 -11.24 17.34
N MET A 129 7.29 -10.88 16.07
CA MET A 129 7.12 -11.78 14.95
C MET A 129 8.47 -12.35 14.55
N CYS A 130 8.49 -13.67 14.29
CA CYS A 130 9.69 -14.40 13.90
C CYS A 130 10.86 -14.32 14.90
N TRP A 131 11.98 -14.95 14.54
CA TRP A 131 13.22 -14.92 15.32
C TRP A 131 13.86 -13.52 15.35
N ASP A 132 13.53 -12.66 14.38
CA ASP A 132 14.03 -11.28 14.22
C ASP A 132 13.33 -10.24 15.11
N GLU A 133 12.25 -10.66 15.77
CA GLU A 133 11.51 -9.87 16.75
C GLU A 133 10.95 -8.56 16.19
N HIS A 134 10.40 -8.59 14.97
CA HIS A 134 9.69 -7.45 14.40
C HIS A 134 8.42 -7.14 15.21
N PRO A 135 8.11 -5.86 15.46
CA PRO A 135 6.78 -5.48 15.87
C PRO A 135 5.76 -5.94 14.83
N ASN A 136 4.61 -6.42 15.28
CA ASN A 136 3.60 -6.99 14.40
C ASN A 136 2.80 -5.96 13.57
N ARG A 137 3.05 -4.67 13.69
CA ARG A 137 2.25 -3.64 13.01
C ARG A 137 2.85 -3.33 11.64
N LEU A 138 1.98 -3.19 10.64
CA LEU A 138 2.38 -2.78 9.29
C LEU A 138 2.17 -1.28 9.10
N VAL A 139 3.10 -0.66 8.37
CA VAL A 139 3.00 0.75 7.95
C VAL A 139 2.72 0.78 6.45
N GLN A 140 1.64 1.44 6.05
CA GLN A 140 1.35 1.63 4.63
C GLN A 140 2.30 2.68 4.07
N MET A 141 3.01 2.34 2.99
CA MET A 141 3.89 3.24 2.28
C MET A 141 3.08 4.10 1.30
N PRO A 142 3.43 5.39 1.10
CA PRO A 142 2.80 6.21 0.08
C PRO A 142 3.09 5.62 -1.31
N ASP A 143 2.10 5.67 -2.21
CA ASP A 143 2.30 5.37 -3.62
C ASP A 143 3.38 6.33 -4.17
N GLN A 144 4.44 5.78 -4.77
CA GLN A 144 5.47 6.57 -5.47
C GLN A 144 5.00 6.98 -6.86
#